data_AF-A0A0N5AFT0-F1
#
_entry.id   AF-A0A0N5AFT0-F1
#
_cell.length_a   1.000
_cell.length_b   1.000
_cell.length_c   1.000
_cell.angle_alpha   90.00
_cell.angle_beta   90.00
_cell.angle_gamma   90.00
#
_symmetry.space_group_name_H-M   'P 1'
#
loop_
_entity.id
_entity.type
_entity.pdbx_description
1 polymer ?
#
loop_
_entity_poly.entity_id
_entity_poly.type
_entity_poly.pdbx_seq_one_letter_code
_entity_poly.pdbx_strand_id
1 'polypeptide(L)'
;MALVSHQTAGGIVGGPSIHSSQAILTAAQPFYNTPGISPQEFQPDRPIGYGAFGVVWSVTDPRSGKRVALKKMPNVFQNLASCKRVFREIRMLSSFKHDNKLLLFFKYVLTELMQSDLHKIIVSPQPLTSDHVKVFVYQILRGLKYLHSANILHRDIKPGNLLVNSNCILKICDFGLARMWDPRDQQNMTHEVVTQYYRAPELLMGARRYTTAVDVWSVGCIFAELLGRRILFQAQGPIEQLNIIIDLLGTPLPEEMKGACEGARNHVLRSAYRQPNIMRLYSLSHHASHEAIHLLTQLLVFDPEQRITVENALAHPYLEEGRMRFHSCMCSCCYTMPNNNRVFTQDFDPLHEQPFDPKWEKELSRLSMFDLRDRMYKYVTERTPLYGVPLCINPNSAAYKSFASSSVAQPSELPPSPNAWD
;
A
#
# COMPACT_ATOMS: atom_id res chain seq x y z
N MET A 1 6.62 11.82 -84.71
CA MET A 1 6.43 11.66 -83.26
C MET A 1 6.78 10.21 -82.92
N ALA A 2 7.73 9.86 -82.08
CA ALA A 2 8.89 10.52 -81.49
C ALA A 2 9.78 9.38 -80.93
N LEU A 3 11.06 9.38 -81.35
CA LEU A 3 12.29 8.86 -80.70
C LEU A 3 12.28 7.39 -80.17
N VAL A 4 12.96 6.39 -80.78
CA VAL A 4 14.44 6.13 -80.88
C VAL A 4 15.03 5.85 -79.48
N SER A 5 15.76 4.77 -79.11
CA SER A 5 16.62 3.77 -79.79
C SER A 5 17.13 2.71 -78.79
N HIS A 6 17.52 1.52 -79.31
CA HIS A 6 18.73 0.67 -79.02
C HIS A 6 19.30 0.56 -77.58
N GLN A 7 19.88 -0.56 -77.09
CA GLN A 7 20.78 -1.53 -77.73
C GLN A 7 21.02 -2.75 -76.80
N THR A 8 21.68 -3.76 -77.36
CA THR A 8 21.85 -5.17 -76.95
C THR A 8 23.05 -5.50 -76.06
N ALA A 9 22.86 -6.56 -75.25
CA ALA A 9 23.76 -7.71 -74.95
C ALA A 9 25.10 -7.57 -74.18
N GLY A 10 25.29 -8.47 -73.20
CA GLY A 10 26.61 -8.97 -72.77
C GLY A 10 26.68 -9.66 -71.38
N GLY A 11 26.88 -10.99 -71.34
CA GLY A 11 27.83 -11.63 -70.39
C GLY A 11 27.37 -12.29 -69.07
N ILE A 12 27.08 -13.60 -69.15
CA ILE A 12 27.32 -14.78 -68.24
C ILE A 12 28.34 -14.50 -67.07
N VAL A 13 28.21 -14.95 -65.80
CA VAL A 13 28.40 -16.31 -65.21
C VAL A 13 28.07 -16.33 -63.69
N GLY A 14 27.43 -17.40 -63.19
CA GLY A 14 27.63 -17.97 -61.83
C GLY A 14 26.38 -18.18 -60.94
N GLY A 15 25.84 -19.42 -60.88
CA GLY A 15 24.73 -19.83 -59.97
C GLY A 15 25.21 -20.30 -58.58
N PRO A 16 24.51 -21.21 -57.85
CA PRO A 16 23.07 -21.52 -57.79
C PRO A 16 22.51 -21.53 -56.32
N SER A 17 21.21 -21.87 -56.17
CA SER A 17 20.52 -22.38 -54.95
C SER A 17 20.21 -21.34 -53.83
N ILE A 18 19.07 -21.31 -53.15
CA ILE A 18 18.19 -22.36 -52.62
C ILE A 18 16.73 -21.84 -52.55
N HIS A 19 15.77 -22.72 -52.88
CA HIS A 19 14.40 -22.90 -52.36
C HIS A 19 13.98 -22.06 -51.13
N SER A 20 12.72 -21.73 -50.84
CA SER A 20 11.41 -21.89 -51.49
C SER A 20 10.37 -21.44 -50.44
N SER A 21 9.24 -20.93 -50.90
CA SER A 21 7.92 -21.14 -50.27
C SER A 21 7.68 -20.59 -48.86
N GLN A 22 6.95 -19.48 -48.79
CA GLN A 22 5.65 -19.53 -48.12
C GLN A 22 4.73 -18.43 -48.64
N ALA A 23 3.81 -18.87 -49.50
CA ALA A 23 2.62 -18.15 -49.86
C ALA A 23 1.53 -18.47 -48.82
N ILE A 24 0.74 -17.43 -48.48
CA ILE A 24 -0.68 -17.49 -48.11
C ILE A 24 -1.02 -17.89 -46.65
N LEU A 25 -2.06 -17.21 -46.12
CA LEU A 25 -2.73 -17.29 -44.80
C LEU A 25 -2.08 -16.38 -43.73
N THR A 26 -2.73 -15.42 -43.06
CA THR A 26 -4.15 -15.17 -42.75
C THR A 26 -4.13 -13.81 -42.00
N ALA A 27 -4.83 -12.75 -42.40
CA ALA A 27 -6.27 -12.53 -42.21
C ALA A 27 -6.76 -12.96 -40.81
N ALA A 28 -6.59 -12.10 -39.81
CA ALA A 28 -7.43 -11.98 -38.61
C ALA A 28 -7.01 -10.74 -37.79
N GLN A 29 -7.37 -9.55 -38.27
CA GLN A 29 -7.47 -8.36 -37.42
C GLN A 29 -8.75 -8.53 -36.56
N PRO A 30 -8.70 -8.49 -35.23
CA PRO A 30 -9.92 -8.35 -34.45
C PRO A 30 -10.37 -6.89 -34.54
N PHE A 31 -11.41 -6.67 -35.34
CA PHE A 31 -12.22 -5.45 -35.33
C PHE A 31 -12.74 -5.19 -33.90
N TYR A 32 -12.18 -4.18 -33.23
CA TYR A 32 -12.91 -3.41 -32.23
C TYR A 32 -13.11 -2.01 -32.81
N ASN A 33 -14.22 -1.82 -33.53
CA ASN A 33 -14.72 -0.47 -33.79
C ASN A 33 -15.29 0.05 -32.46
N THR A 34 -14.53 0.93 -31.80
CA THR A 34 -15.01 1.72 -30.67
C THR A 34 -15.76 2.94 -31.21
N PRO A 35 -17.00 3.22 -30.78
CA PRO A 35 -17.67 4.47 -31.15
C PRO A 35 -16.99 5.64 -30.44
N GLY A 36 -16.45 6.58 -31.21
CA GLY A 36 -16.24 7.98 -30.83
C GLY A 36 -15.50 8.24 -29.50
N ILE A 37 -14.24 7.85 -29.40
CA ILE A 37 -13.34 8.37 -28.37
C ILE A 37 -12.56 9.51 -29.01
N SER A 38 -12.84 10.76 -28.60
CA SER A 38 -11.96 11.91 -28.84
C SER A 38 -10.52 11.51 -28.52
N PRO A 39 -9.48 11.94 -29.25
CA PRO A 39 -8.10 11.58 -28.95
C PRO A 39 -7.70 12.13 -27.57
N GLN A 40 -8.04 11.41 -26.50
CA GLN A 40 -7.36 11.53 -25.23
C GLN A 40 -5.91 11.19 -25.54
N GLU A 41 -5.02 12.16 -25.30
CA GLU A 41 -3.58 12.02 -25.49
C GLU A 41 -3.14 10.63 -25.05
N PHE A 42 -2.68 9.82 -26.01
CA PHE A 42 -2.31 8.44 -25.77
C PHE A 42 -1.05 8.44 -24.90
N GLN A 43 -1.21 8.43 -23.58
CA GLN A 43 -0.09 8.39 -22.65
C GLN A 43 0.53 6.98 -22.70
N PRO A 44 1.84 6.86 -22.95
CA PRO A 44 2.50 5.55 -23.00
C PRO A 44 2.41 4.85 -21.65
N ASP A 45 2.37 3.52 -21.69
CA ASP A 45 2.52 2.69 -20.50
C ASP A 45 3.88 2.95 -19.88
N ARG A 46 3.91 3.14 -18.56
CA ARG A 46 5.14 3.52 -17.85
C ARG A 46 5.23 2.90 -16.47
N PRO A 47 6.44 2.57 -15.99
CA PRO A 47 6.64 2.22 -14.59
C PRO A 47 6.32 3.43 -13.70
N ILE A 48 5.63 3.19 -12.58
CA ILE A 48 5.27 4.22 -11.60
C ILE A 48 5.78 3.91 -10.19
N GLY A 49 6.20 2.68 -9.93
CA GLY A 49 6.75 2.30 -8.64
C GLY A 49 7.61 1.04 -8.72
N TYR A 50 8.73 1.06 -8.02
CA TYR A 50 9.59 -0.07 -7.74
C TYR A 50 9.61 -0.27 -6.22
N GLY A 51 9.25 -1.46 -5.75
CA GLY A 51 9.27 -1.78 -4.33
C GLY A 51 9.74 -3.22 -4.10
N ALA A 52 9.97 -3.58 -2.83
CA ALA A 52 10.43 -4.91 -2.43
C ALA A 52 9.52 -6.06 -2.93
N PHE A 53 8.26 -5.75 -3.24
CA PHE A 53 7.23 -6.73 -3.60
C PHE A 53 6.81 -6.68 -5.08
N GLY A 54 7.45 -5.83 -5.91
CA GLY A 54 7.11 -5.79 -7.32
C GLY A 54 7.36 -4.48 -8.05
N VAL A 55 6.99 -4.49 -9.33
CA VAL A 55 7.02 -3.33 -10.22
C VAL A 55 5.57 -2.98 -10.55
N VAL A 56 5.19 -1.72 -10.35
CA VAL A 56 3.86 -1.20 -10.66
C VAL A 56 3.93 -0.36 -11.93
N TRP A 57 3.06 -0.66 -12.89
CA TRP A 57 2.97 0.04 -14.16
C TRP A 57 1.64 0.77 -14.27
N SER A 58 1.68 1.98 -14.81
CA SER A 58 0.49 2.67 -15.30
C SER A 58 0.23 2.15 -16.70
N VAL A 59 -0.92 1.51 -16.89
CA VAL A 59 -1.34 0.91 -18.17
C VAL A 59 -2.75 1.35 -18.55
N THR A 60 -3.09 1.27 -19.83
CA THR A 60 -4.48 1.48 -20.29
C THR A 60 -5.21 0.14 -20.34
N ASP A 61 -6.33 0.01 -19.62
CA ASP A 61 -7.19 -1.18 -19.71
C ASP A 61 -7.96 -1.16 -21.05
N PRO A 62 -7.66 -2.06 -22.02
CA PRO A 62 -8.27 -2.06 -23.34
C PRO A 62 -9.78 -2.32 -23.31
N ARG A 63 -10.32 -2.87 -22.22
CA ARG A 63 -11.77 -3.14 -22.10
C ARG A 63 -12.57 -1.91 -21.75
N SER A 64 -11.96 -0.97 -21.02
CA SER A 64 -12.64 0.23 -20.50
C SER A 64 -12.03 1.55 -20.99
N GLY A 65 -10.86 1.51 -21.62
CA GLY A 65 -10.08 2.69 -21.98
C GLY A 65 -9.46 3.44 -20.79
N LYS A 66 -9.70 3.00 -19.55
CA LYS A 66 -9.23 3.70 -18.34
C LYS A 66 -7.77 3.38 -18.02
N ARG A 67 -7.06 4.37 -17.48
CA ARG A 67 -5.74 4.16 -16.88
C ARG A 67 -5.86 3.42 -15.55
N VAL A 68 -5.06 2.37 -15.37
CA VAL A 68 -5.04 1.50 -14.20
C VAL A 68 -3.60 1.22 -13.76
N ALA A 69 -3.43 0.76 -12.52
CA ALA A 69 -2.15 0.28 -12.02
C ALA A 69 -2.07 -1.25 -12.16
N LEU A 70 -1.02 -1.73 -12.81
CA LEU A 70 -0.70 -3.15 -12.97
C LEU A 70 0.53 -3.48 -12.11
N LYS A 71 0.30 -4.14 -10.98
CA LYS A 71 1.35 -4.61 -10.06
C LYS A 71 1.79 -6.01 -10.45
N LYS A 72 3.05 -6.17 -10.86
CA LYS A 72 3.71 -7.47 -11.03
C LYS A 72 4.19 -7.97 -9.67
N MET A 73 3.82 -9.18 -9.31
CA MET A 73 4.30 -9.91 -8.14
C MET A 73 5.38 -10.91 -8.59
N PRO A 74 6.67 -10.54 -8.62
CA PRO A 74 7.74 -11.48 -8.93
C PRO A 74 7.89 -12.50 -7.80
N ASN A 75 8.46 -13.67 -8.11
CA ASN A 75 8.93 -14.64 -7.11
C ASN A 75 7.88 -15.15 -6.10
N VAL A 76 6.59 -15.09 -6.44
CA VAL A 76 5.48 -15.55 -5.58
C VAL A 76 5.74 -16.95 -5.01
N PHE A 77 6.28 -17.85 -5.85
CA PHE A 77 6.51 -19.25 -5.51
C PHE A 77 7.97 -19.58 -5.14
N GLN A 78 8.82 -18.57 -4.88
CA GLN A 78 10.23 -18.81 -4.54
C GLN A 78 10.38 -19.45 -3.15
N ASN A 79 9.57 -19.02 -2.18
CA ASN A 79 9.54 -19.59 -0.85
C ASN A 79 8.13 -19.50 -0.26
N LEU A 80 7.87 -20.30 0.79
CA LEU A 80 6.55 -20.42 1.39
C LEU A 80 6.07 -19.09 2.03
N ALA A 81 6.98 -18.29 2.61
CA ALA A 81 6.63 -17.02 3.23
C ALA A 81 6.14 -16.00 2.21
N SER A 82 6.83 -15.86 1.07
CA SER A 82 6.44 -15.01 -0.06
C SER A 82 5.09 -15.43 -0.63
N CYS A 83 4.86 -16.73 -0.79
CA CYS A 83 3.59 -17.24 -1.30
C CYS A 83 2.42 -16.92 -0.34
N LYS A 84 2.63 -17.11 0.98
CA LYS A 84 1.63 -16.78 2.01
C LYS A 84 1.33 -15.28 2.03
N ARG A 85 2.36 -14.45 1.88
CA ARG A 85 2.25 -12.98 1.80
C ARG A 85 1.41 -12.53 0.61
N VAL A 86 1.70 -13.05 -0.58
CA VAL A 86 0.94 -12.70 -1.80
C VAL A 86 -0.51 -13.19 -1.71
N PHE A 87 -0.75 -14.40 -1.19
CA PHE A 87 -2.11 -14.90 -1.04
C PHE A 87 -2.92 -14.09 -0.02
N ARG A 88 -2.30 -13.64 1.08
CA ARG A 88 -2.90 -12.68 2.04
C ARG A 88 -3.30 -11.39 1.36
N GLU A 89 -2.37 -10.76 0.64
CA GLU A 89 -2.62 -9.50 -0.06
C GLU A 89 -3.77 -9.65 -1.06
N ILE A 90 -3.77 -10.73 -1.85
CA ILE A 90 -4.84 -11.03 -2.80
C ILE A 90 -6.18 -11.14 -2.08
N ARG A 91 -6.30 -11.98 -1.04
CA ARG A 91 -7.58 -12.20 -0.34
C ARG A 91 -8.10 -10.94 0.34
N MET A 92 -7.23 -10.14 0.95
CA MET A 92 -7.61 -8.91 1.64
C MET A 92 -8.10 -7.86 0.65
N LEU A 93 -7.28 -7.51 -0.35
CA LEU A 93 -7.66 -6.51 -1.38
C LEU A 93 -8.96 -6.88 -2.10
N SER A 94 -9.19 -8.18 -2.25
CA SER A 94 -10.34 -8.80 -2.87
C SER A 94 -11.65 -8.74 -2.09
N SER A 95 -11.59 -8.41 -0.80
CA SER A 95 -12.75 -8.32 0.10
C SER A 95 -13.24 -6.88 0.31
N PHE A 96 -12.38 -5.90 0.08
CA PHE A 96 -12.69 -4.51 0.38
C PHE A 96 -13.61 -3.90 -0.68
N LYS A 97 -14.61 -3.12 -0.23
CA LYS A 97 -15.49 -2.32 -1.09
C LYS A 97 -14.79 -1.09 -1.65
N HIS A 98 -13.76 -1.33 -2.45
CA HIS A 98 -13.09 -0.33 -3.26
C HIS A 98 -13.21 -0.71 -4.72
N ASP A 99 -12.97 0.23 -5.64
CA ASP A 99 -12.78 -0.02 -7.08
C ASP A 99 -11.55 -0.90 -7.39
N ASN A 100 -11.09 -1.70 -6.43
CA ASN A 100 -10.04 -2.69 -6.57
C ASN A 100 -10.56 -3.83 -7.44
N LYS A 101 -10.44 -3.60 -8.75
CA LYS A 101 -10.76 -4.53 -9.80
C LYS A 101 -9.63 -5.55 -9.95
N LEU A 102 -9.51 -6.46 -8.99
CA LEU A 102 -8.54 -7.55 -9.07
C LEU A 102 -8.91 -8.50 -10.22
N LEU A 103 -8.29 -8.31 -11.37
CA LEU A 103 -8.10 -9.40 -12.31
C LEU A 103 -6.71 -9.96 -12.11
N LEU A 104 -6.68 -11.19 -11.64
CA LEU A 104 -5.47 -11.92 -11.35
C LEU A 104 -5.12 -12.80 -12.55
N PHE A 105 -4.02 -12.46 -13.21
CA PHE A 105 -3.34 -13.39 -14.13
C PHE A 105 -2.10 -13.92 -13.44
N PHE A 106 -2.27 -14.82 -12.45
CA PHE A 106 -1.24 -15.59 -11.70
C PHE A 106 -0.04 -14.88 -11.05
N LYS A 107 0.30 -13.66 -11.48
CA LYS A 107 1.49 -12.86 -11.17
C LYS A 107 1.19 -11.36 -11.24
N TYR A 108 -0.03 -10.97 -11.62
CA TYR A 108 -0.39 -9.56 -11.82
C TYR A 108 -1.66 -9.23 -11.05
N VAL A 109 -1.65 -8.06 -10.41
CA VAL A 109 -2.82 -7.47 -9.74
C VAL A 109 -3.12 -6.14 -10.41
N LEU A 110 -4.37 -5.96 -10.82
CA LEU A 110 -4.88 -4.68 -11.31
C LEU A 110 -5.56 -3.93 -10.17
N THR A 111 -5.26 -2.64 -10.05
CA THR A 111 -5.92 -1.72 -9.13
C THR A 111 -6.20 -0.38 -9.81
N GLU A 112 -6.96 0.46 -9.13
CA GLU A 112 -7.01 1.89 -9.47
C GLU A 112 -5.59 2.48 -9.51
N LEU A 113 -5.38 3.41 -10.44
CA LEU A 113 -4.14 4.14 -10.56
C LEU A 113 -4.11 5.30 -9.56
N MET A 114 -3.17 5.23 -8.61
CA MET A 114 -2.85 6.33 -7.70
C MET A 114 -1.57 7.02 -8.19
N GLN A 115 -1.57 8.35 -8.26
CA GLN A 115 -0.49 9.13 -8.89
C GLN A 115 0.79 9.17 -8.05
N SER A 116 0.66 9.11 -6.73
CA SER A 116 1.78 9.22 -5.79
C SER A 116 1.54 8.37 -4.54
N ASP A 117 2.51 8.39 -3.65
CA ASP A 117 2.43 7.96 -2.25
C ASP A 117 2.64 9.17 -1.33
N LEU A 118 2.21 9.05 -0.07
CA LEU A 118 2.27 10.14 0.90
C LEU A 118 3.71 10.51 1.25
N HIS A 119 4.66 9.57 1.18
CA HIS A 119 6.09 9.87 1.40
C HIS A 119 6.58 10.93 0.40
N LYS A 120 6.33 10.71 -0.91
CA LYS A 120 6.67 11.68 -1.95
C LYS A 120 5.98 13.02 -1.74
N ILE A 121 4.74 13.05 -1.27
CA ILE A 121 4.04 14.31 -0.97
C ILE A 121 4.74 15.07 0.16
N ILE A 122 5.07 14.39 1.26
CA ILE A 122 5.74 14.97 2.44
C ILE A 122 7.08 15.60 2.06
N VAL A 123 7.93 14.88 1.32
CA VAL A 123 9.27 15.36 0.95
C VAL A 123 9.29 16.31 -0.25
N SER A 124 8.15 16.48 -0.94
CA SER A 124 8.06 17.40 -2.08
C SER A 124 8.04 18.86 -1.64
N PRO A 125 8.45 19.79 -2.53
CA PRO A 125 8.30 21.22 -2.28
C PRO A 125 6.84 21.71 -2.33
N GLN A 126 5.86 20.85 -2.63
CA GLN A 126 4.46 21.26 -2.67
C GLN A 126 3.98 21.68 -1.28
N PRO A 127 3.28 22.83 -1.15
CA PRO A 127 2.72 23.26 0.12
C PRO A 127 1.71 22.25 0.67
N LEU A 128 1.78 22.00 1.98
CA LEU A 128 0.88 21.11 2.72
C LEU A 128 0.29 21.98 3.82
N THR A 129 -0.95 22.38 3.61
CA THR A 129 -1.70 23.23 4.53
C THR A 129 -2.23 22.40 5.69
N SER A 130 -2.67 23.07 6.76
CA SER A 130 -3.39 22.42 7.86
C SER A 130 -4.56 21.54 7.38
N ASP A 131 -5.32 22.02 6.39
CA ASP A 131 -6.44 21.28 5.80
C ASP A 131 -6.01 19.96 5.16
N HIS A 132 -4.89 19.95 4.41
CA HIS A 132 -4.34 18.73 3.84
C HIS A 132 -3.96 17.73 4.94
N VAL A 133 -3.33 18.20 6.02
CA VAL A 133 -2.96 17.34 7.16
C VAL A 133 -4.20 16.70 7.80
N LYS A 134 -5.22 17.51 8.13
CA LYS A 134 -6.48 17.02 8.72
C LYS A 134 -7.15 15.98 7.83
N VAL A 135 -7.25 16.25 6.53
CA VAL A 135 -7.90 15.34 5.56
C VAL A 135 -7.10 14.04 5.39
N PHE A 136 -5.76 14.09 5.36
CA PHE A 136 -4.96 12.86 5.28
C PHE A 136 -5.06 12.03 6.56
N VAL A 137 -4.91 12.65 7.74
CA VAL A 137 -5.02 11.93 9.03
C VAL A 137 -6.41 11.31 9.19
N TYR A 138 -7.47 12.06 8.85
CA TYR A 138 -8.84 11.54 8.85
C TYR A 138 -8.99 10.32 7.93
N GLN A 139 -8.54 10.39 6.68
CA GLN A 139 -8.64 9.27 5.74
C GLN A 139 -7.85 8.04 6.18
N ILE A 140 -6.66 8.22 6.79
CA ILE A 140 -5.86 7.11 7.33
C ILE A 140 -6.61 6.42 8.46
N LEU A 141 -7.09 7.18 9.45
CA LEU A 141 -7.85 6.63 10.58
C LEU A 141 -9.16 5.98 10.13
N ARG A 142 -9.88 6.60 9.20
CA ARG A 142 -11.10 6.02 8.61
C ARG A 142 -10.82 4.69 7.92
N GLY A 143 -9.72 4.59 7.17
CA GLY A 143 -9.26 3.35 6.56
C GLY A 143 -8.90 2.28 7.60
N LEU A 144 -8.20 2.67 8.67
CA LEU A 144 -7.87 1.76 9.77
C LEU A 144 -9.10 1.27 10.52
N LYS A 145 -10.11 2.11 10.77
CA LYS A 145 -11.38 1.68 11.40
C LYS A 145 -12.02 0.55 10.60
N TYR A 146 -12.09 0.73 9.29
CA TYR A 146 -12.60 -0.29 8.37
C TYR A 146 -11.77 -1.58 8.45
N LEU A 147 -10.44 -1.51 8.41
CA LEU A 147 -9.57 -2.69 8.52
C LEU A 147 -9.65 -3.39 9.89
N HIS A 148 -9.65 -2.63 10.98
CA HIS A 148 -9.69 -3.14 12.35
C HIS A 148 -11.03 -3.83 12.63
N SER A 149 -12.13 -3.28 12.14
CA SER A 149 -13.44 -3.95 12.18
C SER A 149 -13.51 -5.22 11.33
N ALA A 150 -12.61 -5.36 10.35
CA ALA A 150 -12.44 -6.57 9.56
C ALA A 150 -11.56 -7.64 10.22
N ASN A 151 -11.12 -7.41 11.47
CA ASN A 151 -10.11 -8.21 12.17
C ASN A 151 -8.73 -8.20 11.49
N ILE A 152 -8.34 -7.12 10.80
CA ILE A 152 -7.05 -7.00 10.12
C ILE A 152 -6.15 -6.00 10.83
N LEU A 153 -4.95 -6.42 11.22
CA LEU A 153 -3.84 -5.56 11.61
C LEU A 153 -2.96 -5.30 10.39
N HIS A 154 -2.70 -4.03 10.05
CA HIS A 154 -1.88 -3.71 8.88
C HIS A 154 -0.39 -3.94 9.16
N ARG A 155 0.10 -3.49 10.31
CA ARG A 155 1.47 -3.67 10.84
C ARG A 155 2.62 -3.01 10.09
N ASP A 156 2.38 -2.45 8.91
CA ASP A 156 3.36 -1.69 8.13
C ASP A 156 2.75 -0.37 7.62
N ILE A 157 2.03 0.33 8.49
CA ILE A 157 1.52 1.67 8.18
C ILE A 157 2.68 2.66 8.15
N LYS A 158 2.93 3.24 6.98
CA LYS A 158 3.98 4.23 6.71
C LYS A 158 3.62 5.05 5.48
N PRO A 159 4.19 6.25 5.29
CA PRO A 159 3.82 7.13 4.18
C PRO A 159 3.98 6.49 2.78
N GLY A 160 4.96 5.59 2.60
CA GLY A 160 5.13 4.86 1.34
C GLY A 160 4.03 3.83 1.02
N ASN A 161 3.27 3.39 2.02
CA ASN A 161 2.14 2.45 1.89
C ASN A 161 0.77 3.18 1.88
N LEU A 162 0.79 4.51 1.81
CA LEU A 162 -0.40 5.36 1.74
C LEU A 162 -0.41 6.03 0.37
N LEU A 163 -1.15 5.45 -0.57
CA LEU A 163 -1.22 5.95 -1.94
C LEU A 163 -2.15 7.16 -2.01
N VAL A 164 -1.79 8.16 -2.83
CA VAL A 164 -2.51 9.43 -2.95
C VAL A 164 -2.74 9.78 -4.42
N ASN A 165 -3.93 10.26 -4.76
CA ASN A 165 -4.25 10.78 -6.09
C ASN A 165 -4.28 12.32 -6.12
N SER A 166 -4.45 12.90 -7.32
CA SER A 166 -4.49 14.36 -7.51
C SER A 166 -5.63 15.06 -6.77
N ASN A 167 -6.67 14.31 -6.39
CA ASN A 167 -7.82 14.82 -5.64
C ASN A 167 -7.62 14.63 -4.12
N CYS A 168 -6.39 14.35 -3.66
CA CYS A 168 -6.05 14.05 -2.27
C CYS A 168 -6.84 12.88 -1.66
N ILE A 169 -7.37 11.97 -2.49
CA ILE A 169 -7.92 10.70 -2.02
C ILE A 169 -6.75 9.80 -1.64
N LEU A 170 -6.83 9.24 -0.44
CA LEU A 170 -5.83 8.35 0.12
C LEU A 170 -6.36 6.91 0.16
N LYS A 171 -5.50 5.95 -0.19
CA LYS A 171 -5.77 4.52 -0.03
C LYS A 171 -4.60 3.81 0.64
N ILE A 172 -4.90 2.97 1.62
CA ILE A 172 -3.93 2.10 2.28
C ILE A 172 -3.63 0.93 1.33
N CYS A 173 -2.34 0.63 1.12
CA CYS A 173 -1.89 -0.49 0.31
C CYS A 173 -0.82 -1.33 1.03
N ASP A 174 -0.43 -2.44 0.39
CA ASP A 174 0.62 -3.36 0.87
C ASP A 174 0.24 -4.14 2.14
N PHE A 175 -0.73 -5.03 1.97
CA PHE A 175 -1.20 -5.95 3.01
C PHE A 175 -0.30 -7.18 3.17
N GLY A 176 0.93 -7.15 2.63
CA GLY A 176 1.80 -8.32 2.64
C GLY A 176 2.27 -8.74 4.04
N LEU A 177 2.29 -7.80 4.97
CA LEU A 177 2.65 -8.00 6.38
C LEU A 177 1.43 -8.02 7.29
N ALA A 178 0.25 -7.70 6.72
CA ALA A 178 -0.99 -7.71 7.44
C ALA A 178 -1.29 -9.12 7.95
N ARG A 179 -1.93 -9.17 9.12
CA ARG A 179 -2.36 -10.40 9.76
C ARG A 179 -3.76 -10.24 10.30
N MET A 180 -4.49 -11.35 10.31
CA MET A 180 -5.75 -11.38 11.03
C MET A 180 -5.49 -11.43 12.53
N TRP A 181 -6.29 -10.70 13.27
CA TRP A 181 -6.27 -10.62 14.73
C TRP A 181 -7.57 -11.20 15.28
N ASP A 182 -7.49 -12.01 16.33
CA ASP A 182 -8.68 -12.42 17.08
C ASP A 182 -8.74 -11.61 18.38
N PRO A 183 -9.75 -10.75 18.57
CA PRO A 183 -9.94 -10.04 19.83
C PRO A 183 -10.05 -10.96 21.06
N ARG A 184 -10.43 -12.23 20.86
CA ARG A 184 -10.64 -13.23 21.91
C ARG A 184 -9.42 -14.12 22.17
N ASP A 185 -8.45 -14.12 21.26
CA ASP A 185 -7.29 -15.01 21.31
C ASP A 185 -6.01 -14.18 21.11
N GLN A 186 -5.38 -13.81 22.23
CA GLN A 186 -4.14 -13.01 22.26
C GLN A 186 -2.93 -13.87 21.87
N GLN A 187 -2.93 -14.39 20.65
CA GLN A 187 -1.86 -15.27 20.17
C GLN A 187 -0.52 -14.55 20.07
N ASN A 188 0.56 -15.33 20.23
CA ASN A 188 1.90 -14.85 19.91
C ASN A 188 2.00 -14.60 18.41
N MET A 189 2.39 -13.38 18.04
CA MET A 189 2.48 -12.98 16.63
C MET A 189 3.94 -12.80 16.23
N THR A 190 4.34 -13.34 15.07
CA THR A 190 5.74 -13.29 14.60
C THR A 190 6.17 -11.88 14.26
N HIS A 191 7.38 -11.50 14.70
CA HIS A 191 8.04 -10.25 14.30
C HIS A 191 8.58 -10.40 12.87
N GLU A 192 7.86 -9.90 11.88
CA GLU A 192 8.38 -9.76 10.51
C GLU A 192 9.01 -8.36 10.39
N VAL A 193 10.30 -8.32 10.04
CA VAL A 193 11.13 -7.10 10.10
C VAL A 193 10.95 -6.26 8.84
N VAL A 194 10.49 -5.02 9.01
CA VAL A 194 10.42 -3.95 7.98
C VAL A 194 10.77 -2.58 8.63
N THR A 195 10.67 -1.48 7.88
CA THR A 195 10.90 -0.07 8.25
C THR A 195 10.58 0.24 9.72
N GLN A 196 11.61 0.62 10.50
CA GLN A 196 11.51 0.76 11.96
C GLN A 196 10.91 2.09 12.44
N TYR A 197 10.94 3.15 11.62
CA TYR A 197 10.60 4.52 12.04
C TYR A 197 9.16 4.69 12.56
N TYR A 198 8.24 3.85 12.09
CA TYR A 198 6.81 3.89 12.43
C TYR A 198 6.40 2.76 13.38
N ARG A 199 7.37 1.99 13.89
CA ARG A 199 7.13 0.83 14.74
C ARG A 199 6.79 1.26 16.16
N ALA A 200 5.74 0.66 16.71
CA ALA A 200 5.27 0.92 18.07
C ALA A 200 6.28 0.44 19.14
N PRO A 201 6.36 1.12 20.30
CA PRO A 201 7.34 0.82 21.34
C PRO A 201 7.21 -0.61 21.88
N GLU A 202 5.99 -1.16 21.99
CA GLU A 202 5.76 -2.55 22.39
C GLU A 202 6.41 -3.55 21.43
N LEU A 203 6.42 -3.27 20.12
CA LEU A 203 7.09 -4.12 19.13
C LEU A 203 8.62 -3.98 19.20
N LEU A 204 9.14 -2.80 19.52
CA LEU A 204 10.57 -2.56 19.74
C LEU A 204 11.06 -3.24 21.02
N MET A 205 10.21 -3.32 22.04
CA MET A 205 10.47 -3.99 23.30
C MET A 205 10.23 -5.51 23.27
N GLY A 206 9.95 -6.09 22.09
CA GLY A 206 9.82 -7.54 21.92
C GLY A 206 8.51 -8.14 22.43
N ALA A 207 7.44 -7.34 22.53
CA ALA A 207 6.14 -7.84 22.94
C ALA A 207 5.60 -8.87 21.93
N ARG A 208 5.29 -10.07 22.43
CA ARG A 208 4.72 -11.16 21.62
C ARG A 208 3.23 -11.00 21.33
N ARG A 209 2.54 -10.21 22.15
CA ARG A 209 1.12 -9.90 22.07
C ARG A 209 0.96 -8.41 21.82
N TYR A 210 0.22 -8.06 20.78
CA TYR A 210 -0.06 -6.68 20.41
C TYR A 210 -1.39 -6.60 19.66
N THR A 211 -2.00 -5.42 19.69
CA THR A 211 -3.37 -5.17 19.22
C THR A 211 -3.37 -4.21 18.02
N THR A 212 -4.55 -3.74 17.63
CA THR A 212 -4.77 -2.65 16.66
C THR A 212 -4.04 -1.35 17.03
N ALA A 213 -3.67 -1.18 18.30
CA ALA A 213 -2.91 -0.04 18.80
C ALA A 213 -1.56 0.16 18.07
N VAL A 214 -0.95 -0.89 17.51
CA VAL A 214 0.33 -0.74 16.77
C VAL A 214 0.16 0.13 15.53
N ASP A 215 -0.97 0.02 14.82
CA ASP A 215 -1.25 0.83 13.65
C ASP A 215 -1.54 2.28 14.05
N VAL A 216 -2.20 2.48 15.20
CA VAL A 216 -2.50 3.81 15.76
C VAL A 216 -1.21 4.57 16.09
N TRP A 217 -0.21 3.89 16.67
CA TRP A 217 1.11 4.49 16.90
C TRP A 217 1.73 4.97 15.59
N SER A 218 1.70 4.14 14.55
CA SER A 218 2.21 4.50 13.23
C SER A 218 1.52 5.75 12.66
N VAL A 219 0.20 5.91 12.89
CA VAL A 219 -0.52 7.15 12.53
C VAL A 219 0.02 8.35 13.30
N GLY A 220 0.34 8.23 14.59
CA GLY A 220 0.99 9.28 15.37
C GLY A 220 2.31 9.74 14.74
N CYS A 221 3.18 8.80 14.37
CA CYS A 221 4.44 9.11 13.68
C CYS A 221 4.20 9.84 12.35
N ILE A 222 3.25 9.37 11.54
CA ILE A 222 2.91 9.96 10.23
C ILE A 222 2.30 11.35 10.41
N PHE A 223 1.46 11.54 11.42
CA PHE A 223 0.84 12.83 11.71
C PHE A 223 1.90 13.88 12.09
N ALA A 224 2.84 13.53 12.97
CA ALA A 224 3.97 14.40 13.27
C ALA A 224 4.84 14.70 12.03
N GLU A 225 5.04 13.71 11.16
CA GLU A 225 5.78 13.88 9.91
C GLU A 225 5.04 14.77 8.90
N LEU A 226 3.72 14.69 8.83
CA LEU A 226 2.89 15.61 8.02
C LEU A 226 3.01 17.06 8.55
N LEU A 227 3.03 17.24 9.86
CA LEU A 227 3.21 18.56 10.49
C LEU A 227 4.62 19.12 10.28
N GLY A 228 5.65 18.30 10.45
CA GLY A 228 7.06 18.73 10.47
C GLY A 228 7.84 18.50 9.18
N ARG A 229 7.26 17.84 8.17
CA ARG A 229 7.90 17.42 6.91
C ARG A 229 9.18 16.57 7.08
N ARG A 230 9.35 15.94 8.25
CA ARG A 230 10.50 15.11 8.59
C ARG A 230 10.05 13.94 9.45
N ILE A 231 10.71 12.80 9.26
CA ILE A 231 10.49 11.60 10.07
C ILE A 231 10.65 11.96 11.56
N LEU A 232 9.65 11.65 12.38
CA LEU A 232 9.66 12.02 13.80
C LEU A 232 10.77 11.29 14.57
N PHE A 233 10.88 9.97 14.34
CA PHE A 233 11.83 9.09 15.00
C PHE A 233 12.72 8.40 13.96
N GLN A 234 13.83 9.04 13.62
CA GLN A 234 14.80 8.53 12.66
C GLN A 234 15.98 7.91 13.41
N ALA A 235 16.10 6.59 13.39
CA ALA A 235 17.16 5.83 14.08
C ALA A 235 17.84 4.80 13.17
N GLN A 236 19.07 4.40 13.47
CA GLN A 236 19.79 3.35 12.74
C GLN A 236 19.42 1.93 13.20
N GLY A 237 18.84 1.77 14.39
CA GLY A 237 18.40 0.45 14.88
C GLY A 237 17.28 0.47 15.92
N PRO A 238 16.73 -0.70 16.30
CA PRO A 238 15.57 -0.79 17.20
C PRO A 238 15.81 -0.21 18.60
N ILE A 239 17.01 -0.37 19.15
CA ILE A 239 17.38 0.15 20.47
C ILE A 239 17.47 1.69 20.43
N GLU A 240 18.12 2.23 19.41
CA GLU A 240 18.20 3.68 19.21
C GLU A 240 16.81 4.28 18.97
N GLN A 241 15.98 3.61 18.17
CA GLN A 241 14.58 3.99 17.95
C GLN A 241 13.83 4.09 19.29
N LEU A 242 13.96 3.09 20.16
CA LEU A 242 13.36 3.11 21.49
C LEU A 242 13.91 4.27 22.34
N ASN A 243 15.21 4.53 22.29
CA ASN A 243 15.82 5.64 23.04
C ASN A 243 15.28 7.00 22.59
N ILE A 244 15.15 7.27 21.28
CA ILE A 244 14.60 8.53 20.76
C ILE A 244 13.12 8.68 21.16
N ILE A 245 12.36 7.59 21.19
CA ILE A 245 10.98 7.61 21.70
C ILE A 245 10.96 8.03 23.18
N ILE A 246 11.83 7.44 24.01
CA ILE A 246 11.95 7.80 25.44
C ILE A 246 12.41 9.26 25.62
N ASP A 247 13.28 9.79 24.75
CA ASP A 247 13.69 11.19 24.81
C ASP A 247 12.52 12.17 24.58
N LEU A 248 11.51 11.76 23.81
CA LEU A 248 10.31 12.56 23.59
C LEU A 248 9.25 12.35 24.68
N LEU A 249 8.94 11.11 25.00
CA LEU A 249 7.80 10.74 25.85
C LEU A 249 8.17 10.60 27.34
N GLY A 250 9.46 10.59 27.67
CA GLY A 250 9.95 10.32 29.02
C GLY A 250 10.15 8.83 29.26
N THR A 251 10.82 8.48 30.38
CA THR A 251 11.03 7.09 30.79
C THR A 251 9.69 6.44 31.16
N PRO A 252 9.27 5.36 30.46
CA PRO A 252 8.00 4.70 30.77
C PRO A 252 8.04 4.04 32.14
N LEU A 253 6.89 4.03 32.81
CA LEU A 253 6.69 3.32 34.07
C LEU A 253 6.73 1.80 33.84
N PRO A 254 7.06 0.99 34.86
CA PRO A 254 7.03 -0.47 34.75
C PRO A 254 5.70 -1.03 34.22
N GLU A 255 4.59 -0.42 34.63
CA GLU A 255 3.24 -0.80 34.20
C GLU A 255 2.98 -0.55 32.70
N GLU A 256 3.66 0.42 32.09
CA GLU A 256 3.57 0.71 30.65
C GLU A 256 4.45 -0.26 29.83
N MET A 257 5.31 -1.05 30.50
CA MET A 257 6.22 -2.04 29.90
C MET A 257 5.84 -3.50 30.24
N LYS A 258 4.57 -3.76 30.58
CA LYS A 258 4.06 -5.10 30.92
C LYS A 258 4.36 -6.14 29.83
N GLY A 259 4.24 -5.75 28.56
CA GLY A 259 4.50 -6.61 27.40
C GLY A 259 5.97 -6.74 27.00
N ALA A 260 6.88 -5.95 27.57
CA ALA A 260 8.29 -5.93 27.19
C ALA A 260 9.02 -7.22 27.56
N CYS A 261 9.98 -7.64 26.73
CA CYS A 261 10.93 -8.69 27.08
C CYS A 261 11.91 -8.22 28.15
N GLU A 262 12.57 -9.17 28.82
CA GLU A 262 13.50 -8.87 29.92
C GLU A 262 14.66 -7.97 29.49
N GLY A 263 15.26 -8.22 28.31
CA GLY A 263 16.35 -7.40 27.77
C GLY A 263 15.93 -5.94 27.58
N ALA A 264 14.78 -5.70 26.95
CA ALA A 264 14.24 -4.36 26.74
C ALA A 264 13.92 -3.65 28.05
N ARG A 265 13.28 -4.35 29.00
CA ARG A 265 12.94 -3.80 30.32
C ARG A 265 14.21 -3.41 31.09
N ASN A 266 15.22 -4.27 31.09
CA ASN A 266 16.50 -4.01 31.76
C ASN A 266 17.24 -2.82 31.14
N HIS A 267 17.22 -2.70 29.80
CA HIS A 267 17.81 -1.54 29.10
C HIS A 267 17.16 -0.22 29.52
N VAL A 268 15.83 -0.17 29.58
CA VAL A 268 15.10 1.03 29.99
C VAL A 268 15.35 1.36 31.46
N LEU A 269 15.26 0.38 32.36
CA LEU A 269 15.40 0.61 33.81
C LEU A 269 16.84 0.94 34.25
N ARG A 270 17.86 0.50 33.52
CA ARG A 270 19.26 0.86 33.79
C ARG A 270 19.65 2.22 33.23
N SER A 271 18.88 2.75 32.29
CA SER A 271 19.11 4.07 31.71
C SER A 271 18.73 5.17 32.70
N ALA A 272 19.35 6.35 32.58
CA ALA A 272 18.96 7.52 33.36
C ALA A 272 17.49 7.88 33.10
N TYR A 273 16.80 8.31 34.16
CA TYR A 273 15.43 8.79 34.07
C TYR A 273 15.36 10.04 33.20
N ARG A 274 14.41 10.07 32.25
CA ARG A 274 14.18 11.15 31.29
C ARG A 274 12.77 11.71 31.48
N GLN A 275 12.66 13.04 31.57
CA GLN A 275 11.37 13.74 31.61
C GLN A 275 10.76 13.84 30.20
N PRO A 276 9.43 13.81 30.06
CA PRO A 276 8.77 14.03 28.77
C PRO A 276 9.10 15.42 28.18
N ASN A 277 9.40 15.49 26.88
CA ASN A 277 9.70 16.72 26.15
C ASN A 277 8.64 17.01 25.07
N ILE A 278 7.39 17.16 25.51
CA ILE A 278 6.24 17.41 24.63
C ILE A 278 6.36 18.77 23.90
N MET A 279 7.11 19.73 24.45
CA MET A 279 7.34 21.02 23.81
C MET A 279 8.02 20.89 22.45
N ARG A 280 8.78 19.82 22.22
CA ARG A 280 9.36 19.50 20.90
C ARG A 280 8.30 19.26 19.82
N LEU A 281 7.08 18.86 20.18
CA LEU A 281 5.98 18.68 19.22
C LEU A 281 5.43 20.02 18.74
N TYR A 282 5.33 21.01 19.63
CA TYR A 282 4.89 22.37 19.26
C TYR A 282 5.88 23.08 18.30
N SER A 283 7.15 22.67 18.28
CA SER A 283 8.15 23.21 17.36
C SER A 283 8.22 22.50 16.01
N LEU A 284 7.32 21.54 15.72
CA LEU A 284 7.29 20.85 14.44
C LEU A 284 6.98 21.80 13.27
N SER A 285 5.97 22.65 13.43
CA SER A 285 5.64 23.73 12.48
C SER A 285 4.58 24.67 13.06
N HIS A 286 4.28 25.76 12.35
CA HIS A 286 3.17 26.67 12.68
C HIS A 286 1.79 26.01 12.59
N HIS A 287 1.67 24.83 11.98
CA HIS A 287 0.42 24.06 11.93
C HIS A 287 0.20 23.18 13.18
N ALA A 288 1.18 23.10 14.09
CA ALA A 288 1.10 22.36 15.34
C ALA A 288 0.23 23.09 16.38
N SER A 289 -1.08 23.20 16.10
CA SER A 289 -2.05 23.79 17.04
C SER A 289 -2.17 22.96 18.32
N HIS A 290 -2.76 23.53 19.37
CA HIS A 290 -3.01 22.80 20.62
C HIS A 290 -3.84 21.54 20.39
N GLU A 291 -4.86 21.59 19.54
CA GLU A 291 -5.70 20.43 19.20
C GLU A 291 -4.93 19.37 18.39
N ALA A 292 -4.04 19.81 17.50
CA ALA A 292 -3.16 18.93 16.74
C ALA A 292 -2.24 18.16 17.68
N ILE A 293 -1.57 18.87 18.59
CA ILE A 293 -0.65 18.26 19.56
C ILE A 293 -1.40 17.40 20.57
N HIS A 294 -2.59 17.81 21.01
CA HIS A 294 -3.41 17.01 21.92
C HIS A 294 -3.83 15.66 21.31
N LEU A 295 -4.22 15.63 20.03
CA LEU A 295 -4.46 14.36 19.33
C LEU A 295 -3.16 13.57 19.19
N LEU A 296 -2.06 14.22 18.81
CA LEU A 296 -0.77 13.56 18.62
C LEU A 296 -0.25 12.89 19.89
N THR A 297 -0.39 13.53 21.06
CA THR A 297 0.00 12.95 22.35
C THR A 297 -0.88 11.79 22.79
N GLN A 298 -2.12 11.71 22.30
CA GLN A 298 -3.00 10.57 22.55
C GLN A 298 -2.71 9.38 21.61
N LEU A 299 -2.18 9.65 20.41
CA LEU A 299 -1.71 8.62 19.47
C LEU A 299 -0.34 8.04 19.91
N LEU A 300 0.54 8.87 20.46
CA LEU A 300 1.90 8.52 20.88
C LEU A 300 1.97 8.21 22.38
N VAL A 301 1.39 7.09 22.78
CA VAL A 301 1.38 6.59 24.17
C VAL A 301 2.13 5.25 24.25
N PHE A 302 2.95 5.07 25.29
CA PHE A 302 3.71 3.84 25.51
C PHE A 302 2.80 2.63 25.72
N ASP A 303 1.91 2.71 26.70
CA ASP A 303 0.95 1.65 26.99
C ASP A 303 -0.08 1.53 25.85
N PRO A 304 -0.08 0.40 25.09
CA PRO A 304 -1.04 0.21 24.00
C PRO A 304 -2.50 0.15 24.49
N GLU A 305 -2.76 -0.14 25.76
CA GLU A 305 -4.12 -0.15 26.34
C GLU A 305 -4.64 1.26 26.66
N GLN A 306 -3.73 2.21 26.91
CA GLN A 306 -4.07 3.63 27.15
C GLN A 306 -4.02 4.48 25.89
N ARG A 307 -3.49 3.94 24.78
CA ARG A 307 -3.42 4.60 23.49
C ARG A 307 -4.84 4.79 22.93
N ILE A 308 -5.11 5.98 22.39
CA ILE A 308 -6.44 6.31 21.85
C ILE A 308 -6.87 5.28 20.79
N THR A 309 -8.13 4.85 20.82
CA THR A 309 -8.67 3.97 19.78
C THR A 309 -8.90 4.75 18.48
N VAL A 310 -9.02 4.05 17.35
CA VAL A 310 -9.30 4.70 16.07
C VAL A 310 -10.65 5.42 16.10
N GLU A 311 -11.66 4.86 16.78
CA GLU A 311 -12.98 5.46 16.96
C GLU A 311 -12.89 6.79 17.72
N ASN A 312 -12.16 6.79 18.84
CA ASN A 312 -11.99 7.99 19.65
C ASN A 312 -11.12 9.03 18.93
N ALA A 313 -10.09 8.61 18.18
CA ALA A 313 -9.29 9.50 17.36
C ALA A 313 -10.13 10.14 16.27
N LEU A 314 -10.98 9.37 15.58
CA LEU A 314 -11.92 9.89 14.58
C LEU A 314 -12.88 10.90 15.18
N ALA A 315 -13.35 10.70 16.42
CA ALA A 315 -14.22 11.64 17.13
C ALA A 315 -13.50 12.88 17.70
N HIS A 316 -12.18 12.96 17.61
CA HIS A 316 -11.41 14.06 18.18
C HIS A 316 -11.69 15.40 17.46
N PRO A 317 -11.84 16.53 18.19
CA PRO A 317 -12.19 17.84 17.59
C PRO A 317 -11.27 18.30 16.45
N TYR A 318 -9.97 17.98 16.52
CA TYR A 318 -8.99 18.29 15.47
C TYR A 318 -9.40 17.75 14.07
N LEU A 319 -10.10 16.62 14.01
CA LEU A 319 -10.47 15.97 12.75
C LEU A 319 -11.85 16.35 12.23
N GLU A 320 -12.63 17.14 12.96
CA GLU A 320 -13.99 17.53 12.57
C GLU A 320 -14.01 18.20 11.19
N GLU A 321 -13.15 19.21 11.00
CA GLU A 321 -13.05 19.93 9.74
C GLU A 321 -12.52 19.04 8.61
N GLY A 322 -11.56 18.16 8.89
CA GLY A 322 -11.03 17.19 7.93
C GLY A 322 -12.11 16.20 7.46
N ARG A 323 -12.92 15.70 8.39
CA ARG A 323 -14.07 14.82 8.12
C ARG A 323 -15.09 15.52 7.24
N MET A 324 -15.49 16.74 7.61
CA MET A 324 -16.48 17.51 6.87
C MET A 324 -16.00 17.86 5.46
N ARG A 325 -14.73 18.25 5.31
CA ARG A 325 -14.17 18.56 3.99
C ARG A 325 -14.13 17.34 3.08
N PHE A 326 -13.71 16.19 3.62
CA PHE A 326 -13.72 14.94 2.87
C PHE A 326 -15.14 14.59 2.37
N HIS A 327 -16.15 14.67 3.24
CA HIS A 327 -17.53 14.32 2.87
C HIS A 327 -18.25 15.38 2.04
N SER A 328 -17.78 16.62 2.04
CA SER A 328 -18.38 17.72 1.28
C SER A 328 -17.97 17.75 -0.19
N CYS A 329 -16.79 17.23 -0.56
CA CYS A 329 -16.32 17.32 -1.94
C CYS A 329 -15.42 16.18 -2.45
N MET A 330 -14.99 15.25 -1.62
CA MET A 330 -13.98 14.25 -2.01
C MET A 330 -14.53 12.82 -2.05
N CYS A 331 -15.36 12.46 -1.09
CA CYS A 331 -15.81 11.09 -0.93
C CYS A 331 -16.78 10.64 -2.05
N SER A 332 -16.85 9.34 -2.28
CA SER A 332 -17.83 8.71 -3.17
C SER A 332 -19.13 8.30 -2.47
N CYS A 333 -19.20 8.36 -1.15
CA CYS A 333 -20.39 7.98 -0.38
C CYS A 333 -21.41 9.12 -0.19
N CYS A 334 -21.03 10.36 -0.50
CA CYS A 334 -21.92 11.52 -0.51
C CYS A 334 -22.02 12.05 -1.94
N TYR A 335 -23.17 12.62 -2.31
CA TYR A 335 -23.41 13.10 -3.67
C TYR A 335 -24.18 14.42 -3.67
N THR A 336 -23.99 15.21 -4.71
CA THR A 336 -24.72 16.46 -4.90
C THR A 336 -25.88 16.21 -5.86
N MET A 337 -27.10 16.53 -5.42
CA MET A 337 -28.30 16.46 -6.23
C MET A 337 -28.33 17.56 -7.30
N PRO A 338 -29.13 17.43 -8.38
CA PRO A 338 -29.23 18.45 -9.43
C PRO A 338 -29.65 19.85 -8.94
N ASN A 339 -30.34 19.93 -7.80
CA ASN A 339 -30.71 21.18 -7.14
C ASN A 339 -29.57 21.78 -6.28
N ASN A 340 -28.35 21.29 -6.44
CA ASN A 340 -27.14 21.68 -5.71
C ASN A 340 -27.14 21.35 -4.20
N ASN A 341 -28.08 20.53 -3.72
CA ASN A 341 -28.08 20.06 -2.34
C ASN A 341 -27.15 18.85 -2.18
N ARG A 342 -26.20 18.94 -1.24
CA ARG A 342 -25.33 17.82 -0.87
C ARG A 342 -26.10 16.85 0.02
N VAL A 343 -26.18 15.59 -0.39
CA VAL A 343 -26.71 14.49 0.42
C VAL A 343 -25.54 13.76 1.06
N PHE A 344 -25.52 13.75 2.39
CA PHE A 344 -24.49 13.09 3.19
C PHE A 344 -24.88 11.64 3.48
N THR A 345 -23.89 10.74 3.51
CA THR A 345 -24.09 9.37 4.02
C THR A 345 -24.52 9.41 5.48
N GLN A 346 -25.30 8.42 5.91
CA GLN A 346 -25.70 8.26 7.31
C GLN A 346 -24.53 7.80 8.19
N ASP A 347 -23.60 7.05 7.61
CA ASP A 347 -22.39 6.58 8.28
C ASP A 347 -21.15 7.13 7.56
N PHE A 348 -20.47 8.08 8.21
CA PHE A 348 -19.24 8.66 7.69
C PHE A 348 -18.07 7.70 7.73
N ASP A 349 -18.05 6.78 8.69
CA ASP A 349 -16.90 5.95 9.05
C ASP A 349 -17.33 4.47 9.13
N PRO A 350 -17.67 3.85 7.99
CA PRO A 350 -18.28 2.53 7.93
C PRO A 350 -17.34 1.43 8.40
N LEU A 351 -17.94 0.39 8.97
CA LEU A 351 -17.28 -0.85 9.34
C LEU A 351 -17.23 -1.82 8.15
N HIS A 352 -16.32 -2.79 8.23
CA HIS A 352 -16.28 -3.91 7.30
C HIS A 352 -17.42 -4.88 7.58
N GLU A 353 -18.23 -5.16 6.57
CA GLU A 353 -19.47 -5.94 6.71
C GLU A 353 -19.25 -7.40 7.10
N GLN A 354 -18.15 -7.99 6.62
CA GLN A 354 -17.78 -9.37 6.88
C GLN A 354 -16.36 -9.47 7.44
N PRO A 355 -16.18 -9.44 8.76
CA PRO A 355 -14.87 -9.61 9.37
C PRO A 355 -14.24 -10.94 8.95
N PHE A 356 -12.92 -10.94 8.78
CA PHE A 356 -12.21 -12.16 8.44
C PHE A 356 -12.20 -13.14 9.62
N ASP A 357 -12.41 -14.43 9.33
CA ASP A 357 -12.31 -15.50 10.33
C ASP A 357 -10.82 -15.73 10.71
N PRO A 358 -10.41 -15.49 11.97
CA PRO A 358 -9.05 -15.72 12.42
C PRO A 358 -8.50 -17.13 12.16
N LYS A 359 -9.38 -18.15 12.04
CA LYS A 359 -9.00 -19.52 11.69
C LYS A 359 -8.28 -19.60 10.35
N TRP A 360 -8.57 -18.70 9.42
CA TRP A 360 -7.94 -18.72 8.11
C TRP A 360 -6.40 -18.50 8.19
N GLU A 361 -5.89 -17.78 9.20
CA GLU A 361 -4.44 -17.57 9.39
C GLU A 361 -3.80 -18.85 9.90
N LYS A 362 -4.51 -19.53 10.81
CA LYS A 362 -4.09 -20.83 11.36
C LYS A 362 -4.04 -21.87 10.24
N GLU A 363 -5.04 -21.90 9.36
CA GLU A 363 -5.01 -22.76 8.18
C GLU A 363 -3.88 -22.39 7.24
N LEU A 364 -3.74 -21.11 6.89
CA LEU A 364 -2.70 -20.61 6.00
C LEU A 364 -1.31 -21.02 6.50
N SER A 365 -1.07 -20.94 7.80
CA SER A 365 0.22 -21.30 8.39
C SER A 365 0.59 -22.78 8.20
N ARG A 366 -0.40 -23.68 8.11
CA ARG A 366 -0.23 -25.14 7.97
C ARG A 366 -0.10 -25.60 6.51
N LEU A 367 -0.42 -24.76 5.53
CA LEU A 367 -0.39 -25.16 4.12
C LEU A 367 1.03 -25.36 3.61
N SER A 368 1.21 -26.42 2.81
CA SER A 368 2.41 -26.61 1.99
C SER A 368 2.43 -25.60 0.83
N MET A 369 3.57 -25.45 0.17
CA MET A 369 3.68 -24.62 -1.03
C MET A 369 2.77 -25.12 -2.16
N PHE A 370 2.59 -26.43 -2.27
CA PHE A 370 1.72 -27.04 -3.28
C PHE A 370 0.25 -26.70 -3.03
N ASP A 371 -0.24 -26.93 -1.80
CA ASP A 371 -1.63 -26.63 -1.43
C ASP A 371 -1.95 -25.14 -1.56
N LEU A 372 -1.00 -24.30 -1.17
CA LEU A 372 -1.16 -22.86 -1.26
C LEU A 372 -1.23 -22.37 -2.70
N ARG A 373 -0.44 -22.96 -3.60
CA ARG A 373 -0.49 -22.67 -5.04
C ARG A 373 -1.83 -23.10 -5.64
N ASP A 374 -2.32 -24.29 -5.31
CA ASP A 374 -3.62 -24.79 -5.78
C ASP A 374 -4.78 -23.92 -5.27
N ARG A 375 -4.80 -23.60 -3.96
CA ARG A 375 -5.82 -22.71 -3.38
C ARG A 375 -5.79 -21.32 -4.00
N MET A 376 -4.62 -20.75 -4.22
CA MET A 376 -4.51 -19.44 -4.87
C MET A 376 -4.95 -19.50 -6.33
N TYR A 377 -4.62 -20.58 -7.05
CA TYR A 377 -5.11 -20.81 -8.41
C TYR A 377 -6.63 -20.81 -8.45
N LYS A 378 -7.26 -21.67 -7.64
CA LYS A 378 -8.73 -21.79 -7.56
C LYS A 378 -9.38 -20.47 -7.19
N TYR A 379 -8.87 -19.79 -6.14
CA TYR A 379 -9.40 -18.51 -5.68
C TYR A 379 -9.38 -17.43 -6.77
N VAL A 380 -8.34 -17.44 -7.62
CA VAL A 380 -8.20 -16.50 -8.74
C VAL A 380 -9.16 -16.86 -9.88
N THR A 381 -9.24 -18.14 -10.27
CA THR A 381 -9.99 -18.58 -11.44
C THR A 381 -11.50 -18.63 -11.22
N GLU A 382 -11.95 -18.87 -10.00
CA GLU A 382 -13.37 -18.91 -9.65
C GLU A 382 -14.01 -17.52 -9.62
N ARG A 383 -13.22 -16.46 -9.64
CA ARG A 383 -13.73 -15.08 -9.66
C ARG A 383 -14.21 -14.70 -11.05
N THR A 384 -15.48 -14.31 -11.14
CA THR A 384 -16.09 -13.82 -12.39
C THR A 384 -15.32 -12.60 -12.92
N PRO A 385 -14.91 -12.58 -14.20
CA PRO A 385 -14.28 -11.41 -14.80
C PRO A 385 -15.24 -10.22 -14.74
N LEU A 386 -14.74 -9.07 -14.28
CA LEU A 386 -15.51 -7.82 -14.08
C LEU A 386 -16.31 -7.31 -15.29
N TYR A 387 -15.93 -7.72 -16.50
CA TYR A 387 -16.59 -7.30 -17.75
C TYR A 387 -17.09 -8.50 -18.57
N GLY A 388 -17.19 -9.69 -17.97
CA GLY A 388 -17.43 -10.94 -18.70
C GLY A 388 -16.24 -11.38 -19.59
N VAL A 389 -15.24 -10.50 -19.79
CA VAL A 389 -14.05 -10.74 -20.61
C VAL A 389 -12.77 -10.58 -19.77
N PRO A 390 -11.90 -11.61 -19.73
CA PRO A 390 -10.58 -11.51 -19.08
C PRO A 390 -9.72 -10.40 -19.69
N LEU A 391 -8.88 -9.73 -18.89
CA LEU A 391 -7.87 -8.84 -19.44
C LEU A 391 -6.79 -9.68 -20.13
N CYS A 392 -6.72 -9.65 -21.45
CA CYS A 392 -5.63 -10.27 -22.19
C CYS A 392 -4.49 -9.27 -22.35
N ILE A 393 -3.40 -9.45 -21.59
CA ILE A 393 -2.18 -8.70 -21.81
C ILE A 393 -1.51 -9.26 -23.07
N ASN A 394 -1.23 -8.41 -24.07
CA ASN A 394 -0.51 -8.85 -25.28
C ASN A 394 0.98 -9.08 -24.95
N PRO A 395 1.45 -10.35 -24.85
CA PRO A 395 2.82 -10.64 -24.45
C PRO A 395 3.85 -10.23 -25.50
N ASN A 396 3.40 -9.94 -26.72
CA ASN A 396 4.27 -9.55 -27.83
C ASN A 396 4.47 -8.03 -27.94
N SER A 397 3.71 -7.23 -27.17
CA SER A 397 3.84 -5.77 -27.20
C SER A 397 5.19 -5.30 -26.65
N ALA A 398 5.74 -4.23 -27.23
CA ALA A 398 7.00 -3.65 -26.75
C ALA A 398 6.91 -3.19 -25.29
N ALA A 399 5.77 -2.63 -24.89
CA ALA A 399 5.46 -2.28 -23.50
C ALA A 399 5.49 -3.50 -22.57
N TYR A 400 4.87 -4.62 -22.96
CA TYR A 400 4.93 -5.85 -22.17
C TYR A 400 6.34 -6.43 -22.08
N LYS A 401 7.11 -6.42 -23.16
CA LYS A 401 8.50 -6.94 -23.14
C LYS A 401 9.37 -6.16 -22.15
N SER A 402 9.26 -4.83 -22.14
CA SER A 402 9.94 -3.95 -21.17
C SER A 402 9.45 -4.18 -19.73
N PHE A 403 8.15 -4.38 -19.52
CA PHE A 403 7.57 -4.72 -18.22
C PHE A 403 7.97 -6.10 -17.70
N ALA A 404 7.96 -7.10 -18.58
CA ALA A 404 8.32 -8.48 -18.27
C ALA A 404 9.81 -8.58 -17.90
N SER A 405 10.69 -7.83 -18.58
CA SER A 405 12.12 -7.77 -18.29
C SER A 405 12.47 -6.89 -17.09
N SER A 406 11.57 -6.00 -16.64
CA SER A 406 11.79 -5.18 -15.44
C SER A 406 11.96 -6.07 -14.21
N SER A 407 13.14 -6.01 -13.60
CA SER A 407 13.50 -6.62 -12.33
C SER A 407 13.32 -5.63 -11.18
N VAL A 408 13.06 -6.17 -9.98
CA VAL A 408 13.16 -5.40 -8.74
C VAL A 408 14.60 -4.94 -8.54
N ALA A 409 14.79 -3.79 -7.88
CA ALA A 409 16.09 -3.43 -7.34
C ALA A 409 16.59 -4.58 -6.43
N GLN A 410 17.87 -4.91 -6.53
CA GLN A 410 18.51 -5.89 -5.65
C GLN A 410 18.22 -5.50 -4.19
N PRO A 411 17.71 -6.41 -3.35
CA PRO A 411 17.61 -6.15 -1.92
C PRO A 411 19.02 -6.19 -1.33
N SER A 412 19.74 -5.08 -1.41
CA SER A 412 20.87 -4.86 -0.52
C SER A 412 20.33 -4.59 0.87
N GLU A 413 20.90 -5.30 1.85
CA GLU A 413 20.66 -5.26 3.29
C GLU A 413 19.57 -6.23 3.77
N LEU A 414 20.04 -7.46 4.04
CA LEU A 414 19.43 -8.30 5.05
C LEU A 414 19.21 -7.44 6.32
N PRO A 415 17.99 -7.39 6.87
CA PRO A 415 17.76 -6.65 8.10
C PRO A 415 18.59 -7.26 9.25
N PRO A 416 19.10 -6.44 10.19
CA PRO A 416 19.70 -6.96 11.41
C PRO A 416 18.69 -7.85 12.15
N SER A 417 19.24 -8.79 12.94
CA SER A 417 18.48 -9.83 13.65
C SER A 417 17.22 -9.28 14.32
N PRO A 418 16.06 -9.96 14.21
CA PRO A 418 14.84 -9.60 14.95
C PRO A 418 15.04 -9.62 16.46
N ASN A 419 16.10 -10.26 16.93
CA ASN A 419 16.47 -10.30 18.32
C ASN A 419 17.58 -9.28 18.62
N ALA A 420 17.22 -7.99 18.57
CA ALA A 420 18.11 -6.94 19.06
C ALA A 420 18.40 -7.05 20.58
N TRP A 421 17.64 -7.90 21.28
CA TRP A 421 17.70 -8.15 22.71
C TRP A 421 18.27 -9.52 23.09
N ASP A 422 18.74 -10.31 22.12
CA ASP A 422 19.43 -11.59 22.39
C ASP A 422 20.88 -11.36 22.82
#